data_AF-A0A7X7KFG4-F1
#
_entry.id   AF-A0A7X7KFG4-F1
#
_cell.length_a   1.000
_cell.length_b   1.000
_cell.length_c   1.000
_cell.angle_alpha   90.00
_cell.angle_beta   90.00
_cell.angle_gamma   90.00
#
_symmetry.space_group_name_H-M   'P 1'
#
loop_
_entity.id
_entity.type
_entity.pdbx_description
1 polymer ?
#
loop_
_entity_poly.entity_id
_entity_poly.type
_entity_poly.pdbx_seq_one_letter_code
_entity_poly.pdbx_strand_id
1 'polypeptide(L)'
;MSALDFRRKPESSANTAGRTRRWIIGLTLLLGVTVVIADRAREPGAWRWLDLLSDAADEPPGVGVDNRLRPGEQDEDSLDRFIIKMPEAAEDPEVAQRRGYFPGVNSDLFHSVRDKTLFSSDDHASSYNLLDVLNRTAERQLRAAAAKDVTYAQLFRQPRYYRGRLVTVSGRVAGVRRMQLPSNQYGLTHYFEVVLYPNVRPLSPILLYSLNLPEGFPTGEGLSEKAEAAGFFFKNGVYRSGDGFRIAPTVLTKTLRWEKPPPPAEKPAIEGRMILLGIVIAALLAMVTAWYVYRQTKPTAAPLPEQSPNFDMLKEMDLGNETVEDR
;
A
#
# COMPACT_ATOMS: atom_id res chain seq x y z
N MET A 1 41.40 -68.50 21.41
CA MET A 1 41.19 -67.39 22.36
C MET A 1 41.75 -66.13 21.71
N SER A 2 40.88 -65.27 21.19
CA SER A 2 41.24 -64.07 20.44
C SER A 2 40.96 -62.86 21.33
N ALA A 3 41.99 -62.13 21.75
CA ALA A 3 41.86 -60.91 22.52
C ALA A 3 41.77 -59.73 21.54
N LEU A 4 40.56 -59.24 21.30
CA LEU A 4 40.33 -58.01 20.55
C LEU A 4 40.58 -56.81 21.46
N ASP A 5 41.72 -56.15 21.25
CA ASP A 5 42.12 -54.91 21.89
C ASP A 5 41.42 -53.71 21.22
N PHE A 6 40.57 -52.99 21.97
CA PHE A 6 39.84 -51.81 21.49
C PHE A 6 40.69 -50.54 21.70
N ARG A 7 41.57 -50.24 20.75
CA ARG A 7 42.24 -48.93 20.69
C ARG A 7 41.29 -47.89 20.07
N ARG A 8 40.54 -47.15 20.89
CA ARG A 8 39.81 -45.95 20.42
C ARG A 8 40.83 -44.85 20.08
N LYS A 9 40.87 -44.47 18.80
CA LYS A 9 41.55 -43.29 18.28
C LYS A 9 40.81 -42.04 18.80
N PRO A 10 41.47 -41.02 19.38
CA PRO A 10 40.79 -39.77 19.70
C PRO A 10 40.45 -39.05 18.39
N GLU A 11 39.17 -38.79 18.16
CA GLU A 11 38.73 -37.92 17.07
C GLU A 11 39.26 -36.51 17.30
N SER A 12 39.98 -35.99 16.30
CA SER A 12 40.49 -34.63 16.26
C SER A 12 39.32 -33.63 16.15
N SER A 13 38.94 -33.03 17.27
CA SER A 13 38.00 -31.89 17.38
C SER A 13 38.64 -30.57 16.92
N ALA A 14 39.16 -30.51 15.69
CA ALA A 14 39.95 -29.37 15.20
C ALA A 14 39.19 -28.40 14.26
N ASN A 15 37.89 -28.58 14.02
CA ASN A 15 37.17 -27.80 12.98
C ASN A 15 36.00 -26.92 13.46
N THR A 16 35.76 -26.81 14.77
CA THR A 16 34.61 -26.03 15.29
C THR A 16 34.93 -24.53 15.39
N ALA A 17 36.20 -24.16 15.62
CA ALA A 17 36.63 -22.77 15.86
C ALA A 17 36.61 -21.87 14.60
N GLY A 18 36.78 -22.45 13.40
CA GLY A 18 36.67 -21.70 12.14
C GLY A 18 35.22 -21.37 11.73
N ARG A 19 34.26 -22.18 12.20
CA ARG A 19 32.84 -22.07 11.82
C ARG A 19 32.15 -20.96 12.60
N THR A 20 32.40 -20.83 13.90
CA THR A 20 31.89 -19.74 14.75
C THR A 20 32.41 -18.36 14.32
N ARG A 21 33.66 -18.27 13.83
CA ARG A 21 34.27 -17.01 13.35
C ARG A 21 33.56 -16.40 12.13
N ARG A 22 33.01 -17.23 11.24
CA ARG A 22 32.26 -16.76 10.05
C ARG A 22 30.82 -16.31 10.39
N TRP A 23 30.21 -16.90 11.41
CA TRP A 23 28.84 -16.59 11.81
C TRP A 23 28.72 -15.22 12.48
N ILE A 24 29.71 -14.82 13.29
CA ILE A 24 29.71 -13.51 13.96
C ILE A 24 29.84 -12.38 12.92
N ILE A 25 30.75 -12.52 11.96
CA ILE A 25 30.92 -11.54 10.87
C ILE A 25 29.64 -11.46 10.01
N GLY A 26 29.03 -12.62 9.72
CA GLY A 26 27.76 -12.70 9.01
C GLY A 26 26.62 -12.01 9.76
N LEU A 27 26.51 -12.20 11.08
CA LEU A 27 25.49 -11.55 11.91
C LEU A 27 25.65 -10.03 11.96
N THR A 28 26.88 -9.52 12.05
CA THR A 28 27.12 -8.07 12.03
C THR A 28 26.77 -7.43 10.68
N LEU A 29 27.09 -8.10 9.57
CA LEU A 29 26.67 -7.65 8.23
C LEU A 29 25.15 -7.70 8.06
N LEU A 30 24.49 -8.75 8.55
CA LEU A 30 23.04 -8.91 8.51
C LEU A 30 22.33 -7.78 9.29
N LEU A 31 22.84 -7.44 10.47
CA LEU A 31 22.30 -6.34 11.27
C LEU A 31 22.42 -4.99 10.55
N GLY A 32 23.57 -4.72 9.92
CA GLY A 32 23.78 -3.51 9.12
C GLY A 32 22.80 -3.41 7.94
N VAL A 33 22.60 -4.52 7.22
CA VAL A 33 21.60 -4.59 6.13
C VAL A 33 20.18 -4.37 6.65
N THR A 34 19.85 -4.92 7.82
CA THR A 34 18.52 -4.76 8.42
C THR A 34 18.23 -3.30 8.80
N VAL A 35 19.22 -2.56 9.31
CA VAL A 35 19.06 -1.13 9.61
C VAL A 35 18.87 -0.32 8.34
N VAL A 36 19.61 -0.60 7.27
CA VAL A 36 19.45 0.07 5.96
C VAL A 36 18.07 -0.22 5.36
N ILE A 37 17.60 -1.47 5.45
CA ILE A 37 16.25 -1.84 5.00
C ILE A 37 15.18 -1.17 5.86
N ALA A 38 15.35 -1.10 7.17
CA ALA A 38 14.41 -0.45 8.09
C ALA A 38 14.31 1.06 7.85
N ASP A 39 15.41 1.70 7.45
CA ASP A 39 15.41 3.11 7.06
C ASP A 39 14.71 3.32 5.71
N ARG A 40 15.00 2.47 4.71
CA ARG A 40 14.37 2.50 3.39
C ARG A 40 12.85 2.21 3.45
N ALA A 41 12.43 1.32 4.34
CA ALA A 41 11.02 0.94 4.55
C ALA A 41 10.14 2.05 5.12
N ARG A 42 10.75 3.14 5.65
CA ARG A 42 10.03 4.32 6.15
C ARG A 42 9.64 5.30 5.05
N GLU A 43 10.14 5.13 3.83
CA GLU A 43 9.68 5.91 2.68
C GLU A 43 8.35 5.31 2.17
N PRO A 44 7.26 6.10 2.10
CA PRO A 44 5.97 5.61 1.59
C PRO A 44 6.03 5.13 0.13
N GLY A 45 7.07 5.48 -0.64
CA GLY A 45 7.29 4.99 -2.00
C GLY A 45 8.00 3.63 -2.09
N ALA A 46 8.63 3.14 -1.03
CA ALA A 46 9.39 1.88 -1.03
C ALA A 46 8.50 0.64 -1.23
N TRP A 47 7.20 0.79 -1.03
CA TRP A 47 6.19 -0.27 -1.13
C TRP A 47 5.48 -0.31 -2.49
N ARG A 48 5.76 0.61 -3.43
CA ARG A 48 5.08 0.68 -4.75
C ARG A 48 5.25 -0.57 -5.62
N TRP A 49 6.33 -1.32 -5.46
CA TRP A 49 6.59 -2.53 -6.27
C TRP A 49 5.74 -3.73 -5.83
N LEU A 50 5.20 -3.71 -4.60
CA LEU A 50 4.24 -4.71 -4.13
C LEU A 50 2.87 -4.55 -4.78
N ASP A 51 2.43 -3.31 -5.03
CA ASP A 51 1.20 -3.02 -5.78
C ASP A 51 1.32 -3.49 -7.25
N LEU A 52 2.51 -3.37 -7.84
CA LEU A 52 2.81 -3.85 -9.20
C LEU A 52 2.81 -5.38 -9.33
N LEU A 53 3.16 -6.10 -8.27
CA LEU A 53 3.12 -7.57 -8.23
C LEU A 53 1.70 -8.11 -8.07
N SER A 54 0.82 -7.38 -7.38
CA SER A 54 -0.60 -7.74 -7.31
C SER A 54 -1.34 -7.50 -8.62
N ASP A 55 -1.02 -6.43 -9.35
CA ASP A 55 -1.67 -6.12 -10.63
C ASP A 55 -1.23 -7.05 -11.77
N ALA A 56 -0.02 -7.62 -11.71
CA ALA A 56 0.50 -8.51 -12.74
C ALA A 56 -0.04 -9.96 -12.67
N ALA A 57 -0.81 -10.31 -11.62
CA ALA A 57 -1.30 -11.67 -11.41
C ALA A 57 -2.64 -11.98 -12.10
N ASP A 58 -3.33 -10.98 -12.66
CA ASP A 58 -4.75 -11.10 -13.06
C ASP A 58 -5.04 -11.00 -14.58
N GLU A 59 -4.06 -11.17 -15.47
CA GLU A 59 -4.33 -11.21 -16.92
C GLU A 59 -4.45 -12.65 -17.48
N PRO A 60 -5.65 -13.14 -17.83
CA PRO A 60 -5.80 -14.26 -18.74
C PRO A 60 -5.66 -13.80 -20.21
N PRO A 61 -5.05 -14.63 -21.09
CA PRO A 61 -4.78 -14.29 -22.48
C PRO A 61 -6.06 -14.28 -23.34
N GLY A 62 -6.10 -13.31 -24.26
CA GLY A 62 -7.30 -12.95 -25.01
C GLY A 62 -7.83 -13.97 -26.00
N VAL A 63 -9.15 -13.94 -26.18
CA VAL A 63 -9.88 -14.50 -27.32
C VAL A 63 -11.08 -13.60 -27.65
N GLY A 64 -11.17 -13.15 -28.92
CA GLY A 64 -12.40 -12.82 -29.64
C GLY A 64 -13.16 -11.56 -29.21
N VAL A 65 -12.98 -10.47 -29.97
CA VAL A 65 -13.69 -9.20 -29.77
C VAL A 65 -15.20 -9.35 -30.05
N ASP A 66 -15.98 -9.39 -28.97
CA ASP A 66 -17.43 -9.17 -28.95
C ASP A 66 -17.68 -7.86 -28.17
N ASN A 67 -18.09 -6.79 -28.86
CA ASN A 67 -18.27 -5.44 -28.29
C ASN A 67 -19.56 -5.27 -27.48
N ARG A 68 -20.20 -6.36 -27.07
CA ARG A 68 -21.32 -6.34 -26.12
C ARG A 68 -20.79 -6.74 -24.75
N LEU A 69 -21.03 -5.90 -23.75
CA LEU A 69 -20.86 -6.33 -22.36
C LEU A 69 -21.84 -7.48 -22.11
N ARG A 70 -21.32 -8.72 -22.13
CA ARG A 70 -21.99 -9.83 -21.45
C ARG A 70 -22.18 -9.37 -20.00
N PRO A 71 -23.34 -9.61 -19.37
CA PRO A 71 -23.45 -9.47 -17.94
C PRO A 71 -22.52 -10.53 -17.35
N GLY A 72 -21.27 -10.15 -17.09
CA GLY A 72 -20.35 -10.99 -16.35
C GLY A 72 -20.97 -11.19 -14.98
N GLU A 73 -21.23 -12.44 -14.62
CA GLU A 73 -21.23 -12.92 -13.25
C GLU A 73 -20.07 -12.23 -12.52
N GLN A 74 -20.42 -11.16 -11.82
CA GLN A 74 -19.66 -10.81 -10.63
C GLN A 74 -19.97 -11.96 -9.68
N ASP A 75 -19.06 -12.92 -9.59
CA ASP A 75 -18.98 -13.87 -8.48
C ASP A 75 -18.71 -13.07 -7.19
N GLU A 76 -19.68 -12.27 -6.74
CA GLU A 76 -19.74 -11.70 -5.39
C GLU A 76 -20.26 -12.74 -4.38
N ASP A 77 -20.66 -13.94 -4.85
CA ASP A 77 -21.34 -14.96 -4.06
C ASP A 77 -20.44 -16.10 -3.53
N SER A 78 -19.12 -16.06 -3.71
CA SER A 78 -18.23 -17.18 -3.31
C SER A 78 -17.58 -17.08 -1.92
N LEU A 79 -18.11 -16.27 -1.01
CA LEU A 79 -17.74 -16.39 0.40
C LEU A 79 -18.97 -16.29 1.29
N ASP A 80 -19.30 -17.43 1.91
CA ASP A 80 -20.24 -17.65 3.02
C ASP A 80 -20.33 -16.45 3.97
N ARG A 81 -21.09 -15.45 3.56
CA ARG A 81 -21.55 -14.38 4.43
C ARG A 81 -23.01 -14.67 4.69
N PHE A 82 -23.35 -14.84 5.96
CA PHE A 82 -24.71 -14.71 6.43
C PHE A 82 -25.24 -13.35 5.97
N ILE A 83 -25.96 -13.34 4.84
CA ILE A 83 -26.78 -12.20 4.46
C ILE A 83 -28.00 -12.28 5.37
N ILE A 84 -27.93 -11.56 6.49
CA ILE A 84 -29.16 -11.07 7.08
C ILE A 84 -29.77 -10.21 5.97
N LYS A 85 -30.78 -10.73 5.27
CA LYS A 85 -31.75 -9.89 4.57
C LYS A 85 -32.41 -9.07 5.66
N MET A 86 -31.72 -8.01 6.09
CA MET A 86 -32.37 -6.86 6.65
C MET A 86 -33.45 -6.57 5.61
N PRO A 87 -34.75 -6.53 5.97
CA PRO A 87 -35.69 -5.90 5.06
C PRO A 87 -35.01 -4.57 4.75
N GLU A 88 -34.75 -4.32 3.47
CA GLU A 88 -34.29 -3.03 2.99
C GLU A 88 -35.14 -2.06 3.81
N ALA A 89 -34.50 -1.35 4.73
CA ALA A 89 -35.19 -0.34 5.50
C ALA A 89 -35.45 0.71 4.44
N ALA A 90 -36.47 0.45 3.65
CA ALA A 90 -37.17 1.40 2.84
C ALA A 90 -37.55 2.41 3.89
N GLU A 91 -36.73 3.46 3.99
CA GLU A 91 -37.25 4.72 4.45
C GLU A 91 -38.59 4.86 3.76
N ASP A 92 -39.62 4.95 4.59
CA ASP A 92 -40.99 5.12 4.13
C ASP A 92 -40.95 6.11 2.96
N PRO A 93 -41.38 5.72 1.74
CA PRO A 93 -41.32 6.61 0.58
C PRO A 93 -42.02 7.95 0.86
N GLU A 94 -42.92 7.99 1.85
CA GLU A 94 -43.53 9.21 2.38
C GLU A 94 -42.52 10.11 3.15
N VAL A 95 -41.63 9.56 3.97
CA VAL A 95 -40.55 10.29 4.67
C VAL A 95 -39.48 10.76 3.68
N ALA A 96 -39.18 9.95 2.67
CA ALA A 96 -38.30 10.32 1.55
C ALA A 96 -38.91 11.44 0.69
N GLN A 97 -40.24 11.46 0.49
CA GLN A 97 -40.96 12.53 -0.19
C GLN A 97 -41.10 13.81 0.65
N ARG A 98 -41.18 13.70 1.98
CA ARG A 98 -41.28 14.86 2.90
C ARG A 98 -40.05 15.78 2.87
N ARG A 99 -38.88 15.28 2.44
CA ARG A 99 -37.71 16.12 2.08
C ARG A 99 -37.65 16.29 0.56
N GLY A 100 -38.59 17.06 0.02
CA GLY A 100 -38.62 17.41 -1.41
C GLY A 100 -37.29 17.97 -1.92
N TYR A 101 -37.18 18.12 -3.24
CA TYR A 101 -35.99 18.66 -3.87
C TYR A 101 -35.62 20.05 -3.32
N PHE A 102 -34.32 20.35 -3.31
CA PHE A 102 -33.83 21.66 -2.89
C PHE A 102 -34.47 22.77 -3.76
N PRO A 103 -34.83 23.94 -3.20
CA PRO A 103 -35.46 25.01 -3.97
C PRO A 103 -34.70 25.37 -5.25
N GLY A 104 -35.42 25.37 -6.37
CA GLY A 104 -34.87 25.65 -7.71
C GLY A 104 -34.47 24.42 -8.53
N VAL A 105 -34.42 23.23 -7.92
CA VAL A 105 -34.22 21.96 -8.63
C VAL A 105 -35.52 21.55 -9.32
N ASN A 106 -35.48 21.38 -10.64
CA ASN A 106 -36.60 20.90 -11.43
C ASN A 106 -36.50 19.38 -11.63
N SER A 107 -37.38 18.63 -10.95
CA SER A 107 -37.38 17.17 -10.97
C SER A 107 -37.76 16.55 -12.32
N ASP A 108 -38.58 17.24 -13.12
CA ASP A 108 -39.09 16.71 -14.38
C ASP A 108 -37.95 16.53 -15.41
N LEU A 109 -36.89 17.33 -15.27
CA LEU A 109 -35.69 17.25 -16.11
C LEU A 109 -34.91 15.93 -15.89
N PHE A 110 -35.16 15.20 -14.81
CA PHE A 110 -34.46 13.95 -14.52
C PHE A 110 -35.01 12.73 -15.27
N HIS A 111 -36.15 12.86 -15.95
CA HIS A 111 -36.78 11.77 -16.69
C HIS A 111 -35.94 11.29 -17.89
N SER A 112 -35.14 12.19 -18.49
CA SER A 112 -34.24 11.86 -19.60
C SER A 112 -32.90 11.29 -19.15
N VAL A 113 -32.55 11.42 -17.86
CA VAL A 113 -31.24 11.04 -17.34
C VAL A 113 -31.14 9.52 -17.22
N ARG A 114 -30.13 8.93 -17.85
CA ARG A 114 -29.88 7.49 -17.86
C ARG A 114 -28.60 7.15 -17.12
N ASP A 115 -28.67 6.24 -16.15
CA ASP A 115 -27.48 5.73 -15.47
C ASP A 115 -26.67 4.80 -16.41
N LYS A 116 -25.39 4.62 -16.09
CA LYS A 116 -24.45 3.75 -16.81
C LYS A 116 -24.26 4.14 -18.27
N THR A 117 -24.43 5.43 -18.58
CA THR A 117 -24.10 6.01 -19.88
C THR A 117 -23.03 7.08 -19.73
N LEU A 118 -22.38 7.41 -20.85
CA LEU A 118 -21.61 8.64 -20.96
C LEU A 118 -22.51 9.86 -20.72
N PHE A 119 -21.90 10.97 -20.35
CA PHE A 119 -22.57 12.26 -20.26
C PHE A 119 -22.95 12.70 -21.68
N SER A 120 -24.25 12.86 -21.95
CA SER A 120 -24.78 13.16 -23.29
C SER A 120 -25.58 14.47 -23.31
N SER A 121 -26.04 14.86 -24.50
CA SER A 121 -26.94 16.01 -24.67
C SER A 121 -28.23 15.91 -23.85
N ASP A 122 -28.73 14.70 -23.61
CA ASP A 122 -29.95 14.45 -22.83
C ASP A 122 -29.77 14.82 -21.35
N ASP A 123 -28.52 14.84 -20.88
CA ASP A 123 -28.13 15.18 -19.51
C ASP A 123 -27.97 16.71 -19.33
N HIS A 124 -27.89 17.50 -20.42
CA HIS A 124 -27.56 18.92 -20.36
C HIS A 124 -28.60 19.75 -19.60
N ALA A 125 -29.89 19.59 -19.90
CA ALA A 125 -30.93 20.41 -19.28
C ALA A 125 -30.99 20.25 -17.76
N SER A 126 -30.95 19.00 -17.28
CA SER A 126 -30.97 18.66 -15.86
C SER A 126 -29.68 19.04 -15.15
N SER A 127 -28.52 18.72 -15.72
CA SER A 127 -27.23 19.10 -15.13
C SER A 127 -27.06 20.61 -15.06
N TYR A 128 -27.47 21.36 -16.09
CA TYR A 128 -27.36 22.82 -16.07
C TYR A 128 -28.33 23.46 -15.08
N ASN A 129 -29.54 22.94 -14.89
CA ASN A 129 -30.41 23.38 -13.80
C ASN A 129 -29.74 23.19 -12.43
N LEU A 130 -29.14 22.03 -12.18
CA LEU A 130 -28.41 21.77 -10.92
C LEU A 130 -27.21 22.71 -10.76
N LEU A 131 -26.42 22.93 -11.81
CA LEU A 131 -25.27 23.84 -11.78
C LEU A 131 -25.69 25.30 -11.55
N ASP A 132 -26.81 25.74 -12.12
CA ASP A 132 -27.35 27.09 -11.86
C ASP A 132 -27.80 27.26 -10.41
N VAL A 133 -28.49 26.25 -9.84
CA VAL A 133 -28.85 26.23 -8.42
C VAL A 133 -27.60 26.30 -7.55
N LEU A 134 -26.56 25.53 -7.85
CA LEU A 134 -25.27 25.58 -7.15
C LEU A 134 -24.60 26.96 -7.29
N ASN A 135 -24.66 27.57 -8.46
CA ASN A 135 -24.04 28.87 -8.72
C ASN A 135 -24.71 29.99 -7.90
N ARG A 136 -26.04 30.01 -7.82
CA ARG A 136 -26.82 31.04 -7.12
C ARG A 136 -26.93 30.85 -5.61
N THR A 137 -26.75 29.62 -5.12
CA THR A 137 -26.92 29.30 -3.70
C THR A 137 -25.62 29.48 -2.92
N ALA A 138 -25.69 29.99 -1.68
CA ALA A 138 -24.51 30.09 -0.83
C ALA A 138 -24.05 28.70 -0.36
N GLU A 139 -22.73 28.46 -0.37
CA GLU A 139 -22.14 27.15 0.02
C GLU A 139 -22.60 26.67 1.41
N ARG A 140 -22.76 27.60 2.36
CA ARG A 140 -23.24 27.30 3.72
C ARG A 140 -24.66 26.71 3.71
N GLN A 141 -25.54 27.20 2.84
CA GLN A 141 -26.92 26.71 2.73
C GLN A 141 -26.94 25.31 2.10
N LEU A 142 -26.15 25.08 1.05
CA LEU A 142 -26.02 23.77 0.41
C LEU A 142 -25.56 22.71 1.42
N ARG A 143 -24.52 23.02 2.21
CA ARG A 143 -24.02 22.10 3.25
C ARG A 143 -25.01 21.84 4.37
N ALA A 144 -25.76 22.87 4.80
CA ALA A 144 -26.75 22.72 5.85
C ALA A 144 -27.93 21.82 5.42
N ALA A 145 -28.29 21.86 4.13
CA ALA A 145 -29.37 21.05 3.57
C ALA A 145 -28.94 19.65 3.10
N ALA A 146 -27.63 19.42 2.92
CA ALA A 146 -27.13 18.16 2.41
C ALA A 146 -27.28 16.99 3.40
N ALA A 147 -27.66 15.83 2.88
CA ALA A 147 -27.61 14.59 3.63
C ALA A 147 -26.14 14.27 3.96
N LYS A 148 -25.85 14.13 5.25
CA LYS A 148 -24.50 13.83 5.75
C LYS A 148 -24.17 12.35 5.59
N ASP A 149 -22.88 12.06 5.48
CA ASP A 149 -22.31 10.70 5.53
C ASP A 149 -22.89 9.72 4.48
N VAL A 150 -23.22 10.23 3.29
CA VAL A 150 -23.72 9.40 2.20
C VAL A 150 -22.57 8.57 1.62
N THR A 151 -22.75 7.26 1.62
CA THR A 151 -21.72 6.30 1.19
C THR A 151 -21.73 6.09 -0.31
N TYR A 152 -20.60 5.63 -0.85
CA TYR A 152 -20.50 5.17 -2.25
C TYR A 152 -21.59 4.14 -2.59
N ALA A 153 -21.78 3.14 -1.72
CA ALA A 153 -22.73 2.05 -1.95
C ALA A 153 -24.18 2.57 -2.07
N GLN A 154 -24.57 3.55 -1.25
CA GLN A 154 -25.88 4.19 -1.34
C GLN A 154 -26.06 4.91 -2.68
N LEU A 155 -25.11 5.76 -3.08
CA LEU A 155 -25.19 6.48 -4.37
C LEU A 155 -25.22 5.51 -5.55
N PHE A 156 -24.38 4.47 -5.50
CA PHE A 156 -24.23 3.53 -6.60
C PHE A 156 -25.44 2.59 -6.75
N ARG A 157 -25.99 2.08 -5.63
CA ARG A 157 -27.10 1.11 -5.64
C ARG A 157 -28.48 1.78 -5.69
N GLN A 158 -28.61 3.02 -5.22
CA GLN A 158 -29.89 3.74 -5.15
C GLN A 158 -29.89 5.05 -5.96
N PRO A 159 -29.47 5.04 -7.26
CA PRO A 159 -29.31 6.27 -8.02
C PRO A 159 -30.63 7.03 -8.18
N ARG A 160 -31.76 6.32 -8.31
CA ARG A 160 -33.10 6.95 -8.43
C ARG A 160 -33.50 7.73 -7.20
N TYR A 161 -33.16 7.24 -6.01
CA TYR A 161 -33.47 7.90 -4.75
C TYR A 161 -32.65 9.18 -4.60
N TYR A 162 -31.34 9.11 -4.84
CA TYR A 162 -30.42 10.22 -4.61
C TYR A 162 -30.38 11.24 -5.75
N ARG A 163 -30.91 10.93 -6.94
CA ARG A 163 -30.87 11.83 -8.10
C ARG A 163 -31.47 13.19 -7.75
N GLY A 164 -30.72 14.26 -8.01
CA GLY A 164 -31.08 15.64 -7.71
C GLY A 164 -31.12 16.00 -6.23
N ARG A 165 -30.74 15.09 -5.31
CA ARG A 165 -30.67 15.37 -3.87
C ARG A 165 -29.30 15.86 -3.47
N LEU A 166 -29.25 16.78 -2.49
CA LEU A 166 -28.00 17.22 -1.89
C LEU A 166 -27.43 16.14 -0.98
N VAL A 167 -26.18 15.77 -1.25
CA VAL A 167 -25.41 14.78 -0.51
C VAL A 167 -24.05 15.36 -0.15
N THR A 168 -23.51 14.92 0.98
CA THR A 168 -22.13 15.20 1.38
C THR A 168 -21.28 13.96 1.19
N VAL A 169 -20.17 14.12 0.46
CA VAL A 169 -19.18 13.07 0.22
C VAL A 169 -17.80 13.55 0.68
N SER A 170 -17.01 12.65 1.26
CA SER A 170 -15.66 12.96 1.75
C SER A 170 -14.68 11.85 1.41
N GLY A 171 -13.42 12.23 1.21
CA GLY A 171 -12.40 11.28 0.76
C GLY A 171 -11.07 11.94 0.44
N ARG A 172 -10.24 11.20 -0.29
CA ARG A 172 -8.98 11.68 -0.85
C ARG A 172 -9.14 11.99 -2.33
N VAL A 173 -8.77 13.20 -2.71
CA VAL A 173 -8.71 13.63 -4.11
C VAL A 173 -7.44 13.08 -4.74
N ALA A 174 -7.61 12.27 -5.79
CA ALA A 174 -6.50 11.67 -6.55
C ALA A 174 -6.14 12.47 -7.81
N GLY A 175 -7.09 13.25 -8.33
CA GLY A 175 -6.83 14.10 -9.48
C GLY A 175 -7.89 15.16 -9.71
N VAL A 176 -7.47 16.23 -10.37
CA VAL A 176 -8.32 17.37 -10.76
C VAL A 176 -7.99 17.79 -12.18
N ARG A 177 -9.01 17.84 -13.04
CA ARG A 177 -8.89 18.30 -14.43
C ARG A 177 -9.91 19.41 -14.71
N ARG A 178 -9.48 20.47 -15.38
CA ARG A 178 -10.38 21.53 -15.86
C ARG A 178 -11.04 21.07 -17.16
N MET A 179 -12.36 21.16 -17.22
CA MET A 179 -13.18 20.80 -18.37
C MET A 179 -13.88 22.04 -18.90
N GLN A 180 -13.91 22.21 -20.23
CA GLN A 180 -14.67 23.30 -20.86
C GLN A 180 -16.12 22.88 -21.04
N LEU A 181 -17.07 23.78 -20.75
CA LEU A 181 -18.46 23.58 -21.15
C LEU A 181 -18.71 24.24 -22.50
N PRO A 182 -19.56 23.64 -23.35
CA PRO A 182 -20.20 24.37 -24.43
C PRO A 182 -20.97 25.58 -23.89
N SER A 183 -21.20 26.56 -24.78
CA SER A 183 -22.08 27.69 -24.47
C SER A 183 -23.43 27.20 -23.95
N ASN A 184 -23.89 27.77 -22.84
CA ASN A 184 -25.13 27.41 -22.17
C ASN A 184 -25.83 28.67 -21.69
N GLN A 185 -27.13 28.55 -21.42
CA GLN A 185 -27.99 29.66 -21.00
C GLN A 185 -27.63 30.27 -19.64
N TYR A 186 -26.67 29.69 -18.90
CA TYR A 186 -26.26 30.12 -17.57
C TYR A 186 -24.88 30.79 -17.57
N GLY A 187 -24.22 30.92 -18.73
CA GLY A 187 -22.92 31.57 -18.86
C GLY A 187 -21.75 30.81 -18.23
N LEU A 188 -21.92 29.54 -17.89
CA LEU A 188 -20.86 28.71 -17.30
C LEU A 188 -19.88 28.30 -18.40
N THR A 189 -18.59 28.58 -18.22
CA THR A 189 -17.55 28.32 -19.24
C THR A 189 -16.71 27.08 -18.95
N HIS A 190 -16.57 26.72 -17.69
CA HIS A 190 -15.78 25.56 -17.27
C HIS A 190 -16.32 24.95 -15.97
N TYR A 191 -15.94 23.69 -15.73
CA TYR A 191 -16.03 23.02 -14.43
C TYR A 191 -14.74 22.25 -14.18
N PHE A 192 -14.54 21.79 -12.96
CA PHE A 192 -13.43 20.94 -12.57
C PHE A 192 -13.96 19.53 -12.33
N GLU A 193 -13.46 18.55 -13.08
CA GLU A 193 -13.63 17.14 -12.75
C GLU A 193 -12.63 16.77 -11.66
N VAL A 194 -13.15 16.29 -10.53
CA VAL A 194 -12.36 15.87 -9.37
C VAL A 194 -12.62 14.39 -9.12
N VAL A 195 -11.56 13.59 -9.08
CA VAL A 195 -11.62 12.17 -8.76
C VAL A 195 -11.42 12.01 -7.26
N LEU A 196 -12.49 11.71 -6.53
CA LEU A 196 -12.48 11.52 -5.08
C LEU A 196 -12.63 10.05 -4.72
N TYR A 197 -11.70 9.51 -3.96
CA TYR A 197 -11.79 8.16 -3.39
C TYR A 197 -12.34 8.24 -1.96
N PRO A 198 -13.50 7.61 -1.68
CA PRO A 198 -14.05 7.53 -0.33
C PRO A 198 -13.06 6.89 0.65
N ASN A 199 -13.14 7.26 1.92
CA ASN A 199 -12.29 6.69 2.98
C ASN A 199 -12.63 5.23 3.32
N VAL A 200 -13.76 4.72 2.83
CA VAL A 200 -14.30 3.39 3.13
C VAL A 200 -14.21 2.50 1.90
N ARG A 201 -13.80 1.24 2.07
CA ARG A 201 -13.73 0.25 0.97
C ARG A 201 -15.13 -0.09 0.43
N PRO A 202 -15.27 -0.45 -0.86
CA PRO A 202 -14.22 -0.54 -1.89
C PRO A 202 -13.69 0.83 -2.34
N LEU A 203 -12.43 0.87 -2.79
CA LEU A 203 -11.76 2.08 -3.27
C LEU A 203 -12.23 2.44 -4.71
N SER A 204 -13.53 2.64 -4.88
CA SER A 204 -14.10 3.10 -6.15
C SER A 204 -14.31 4.62 -6.09
N PRO A 205 -14.00 5.36 -7.17
CA PRO A 205 -14.07 6.81 -7.13
C PRO A 205 -15.52 7.29 -7.18
N ILE A 206 -15.73 8.47 -6.60
CA ILE A 206 -16.85 9.36 -6.86
C ILE A 206 -16.30 10.51 -7.71
N LEU A 207 -16.96 10.79 -8.83
CA LEU A 207 -16.61 11.93 -9.68
C LEU A 207 -17.35 13.15 -9.20
N LEU A 208 -16.61 14.22 -8.89
CA LEU A 208 -17.19 15.51 -8.56
C LEU A 208 -17.00 16.44 -9.73
N TYR A 209 -18.08 17.04 -10.24
CA TYR A 209 -17.99 18.15 -11.18
C TYR A 209 -18.21 19.44 -10.39
N SER A 210 -17.12 20.12 -10.07
CA SER A 210 -17.09 21.32 -9.24
C SER A 210 -17.07 22.58 -10.08
N LEU A 211 -17.89 23.58 -9.73
CA LEU A 211 -17.83 24.90 -10.38
C LEU A 211 -16.52 25.64 -10.07
N ASN A 212 -16.06 25.57 -8.81
CA ASN A 212 -14.88 26.27 -8.34
C ASN A 212 -14.01 25.33 -7.48
N LEU A 213 -12.72 25.63 -7.38
CA LEU A 213 -11.83 25.01 -6.41
C LEU A 213 -11.55 26.00 -5.27
N PRO A 214 -11.30 25.53 -4.03
CA PRO A 214 -10.84 26.41 -2.97
C PRO A 214 -9.48 27.01 -3.35
N GLU A 215 -9.21 28.22 -2.86
CA GLU A 215 -7.98 28.96 -3.18
C GLU A 215 -6.74 28.15 -2.79
N GLY A 216 -5.82 27.97 -3.74
CA GLY A 216 -4.57 27.23 -3.52
C GLY A 216 -4.70 25.70 -3.58
N PHE A 217 -5.87 25.15 -3.93
CA PHE A 217 -6.04 23.71 -4.12
C PHE A 217 -5.19 23.21 -5.31
N PRO A 218 -4.44 22.10 -5.17
CA PRO A 218 -3.59 21.59 -6.23
C PRO A 218 -4.42 20.98 -7.38
N THR A 219 -3.89 21.08 -8.60
CA THR A 219 -4.50 20.48 -9.81
C THR A 219 -3.54 19.48 -10.46
N GLY A 220 -4.07 18.57 -11.29
CA GLY A 220 -3.28 17.50 -11.91
C GLY A 220 -3.61 16.13 -11.33
N GLU A 221 -2.75 15.15 -11.58
CA GLU A 221 -2.91 13.76 -11.14
C GLU A 221 -1.98 13.44 -9.95
N GLY A 222 -2.18 12.30 -9.29
CA GLY A 222 -1.34 11.84 -8.18
C GLY A 222 -1.51 12.64 -6.89
N LEU A 223 -2.64 13.31 -6.73
CA LEU A 223 -2.97 14.07 -5.53
C LEU A 223 -3.32 13.13 -4.36
N SER A 224 -3.19 13.63 -3.13
CA SER A 224 -3.60 12.90 -1.93
C SER A 224 -4.21 13.86 -0.90
N GLU A 225 -4.95 14.84 -1.39
CA GLU A 225 -5.58 15.87 -0.57
C GLU A 225 -6.88 15.35 0.04
N LYS A 226 -7.07 15.56 1.34
CA LYS A 226 -8.37 15.27 1.99
C LYS A 226 -9.34 16.39 1.66
N ALA A 227 -10.49 16.05 1.11
CA ALA A 227 -11.54 17.00 0.80
C ALA A 227 -12.93 16.43 1.09
N GLU A 228 -13.86 17.35 1.32
CA GLU A 228 -15.29 17.10 1.50
C GLU A 228 -16.06 17.99 0.53
N ALA A 229 -17.12 17.49 -0.10
CA ALA A 229 -17.96 18.26 -1.00
C ALA A 229 -19.43 18.02 -0.69
N ALA A 230 -20.23 19.10 -0.73
CA ALA A 230 -21.67 19.02 -0.69
C ALA A 230 -22.22 19.37 -2.07
N GLY A 231 -22.98 18.47 -2.65
CA GLY A 231 -23.42 18.60 -4.03
C GLY A 231 -24.63 17.75 -4.36
N PHE A 232 -25.20 17.97 -5.53
CA PHE A 232 -26.32 17.18 -6.02
C PHE A 232 -25.79 15.88 -6.64
N PHE A 233 -26.26 14.72 -6.14
CA PHE A 233 -26.01 13.48 -6.87
C PHE A 233 -26.78 13.54 -8.20
N PHE A 234 -26.10 13.24 -9.30
CA PHE A 234 -26.65 13.38 -10.64
C PHE A 234 -27.01 12.02 -11.25
N LYS A 235 -26.01 11.16 -11.44
CA LYS A 235 -26.16 9.83 -12.04
C LYS A 235 -24.96 8.97 -11.72
N ASN A 236 -25.07 7.67 -11.95
CA ASN A 236 -23.91 6.82 -12.13
C ASN A 236 -23.43 6.97 -13.58
N GLY A 237 -22.36 7.73 -13.80
CA GLY A 237 -21.83 8.07 -15.12
C GLY A 237 -20.71 7.14 -15.55
N VAL A 238 -20.60 6.90 -16.86
CA VAL A 238 -19.43 6.25 -17.44
C VAL A 238 -18.30 7.27 -17.56
N TYR A 239 -17.10 6.89 -17.13
CA TYR A 239 -15.89 7.67 -17.28
C TYR A 239 -14.76 6.80 -17.83
N ARG A 240 -13.75 7.46 -18.41
CA ARG A 240 -12.55 6.80 -18.90
C ARG A 240 -11.50 6.74 -17.80
N SER A 241 -11.13 5.53 -17.42
CA SER A 241 -9.98 5.18 -16.57
C SER A 241 -8.81 4.75 -17.47
N GLY A 242 -7.61 4.61 -16.91
CA GLY A 242 -6.42 4.19 -17.66
C GLY A 242 -6.57 2.81 -18.32
N ASP A 243 -7.35 1.93 -17.69
CA ASP A 243 -7.61 0.54 -18.08
C ASP A 243 -8.90 0.34 -18.89
N GLY A 244 -9.71 1.38 -19.08
CA GLY A 244 -10.96 1.28 -19.86
C GLY A 244 -12.08 2.16 -19.34
N PHE A 245 -13.32 1.81 -19.71
CA PHE A 245 -14.51 2.51 -19.25
C PHE A 245 -15.00 1.92 -17.93
N ARG A 246 -15.20 2.79 -16.94
CA ARG A 246 -15.73 2.42 -15.61
C ARG A 246 -16.96 3.27 -15.30
N ILE A 247 -17.74 2.84 -14.31
CA ILE A 247 -18.94 3.55 -13.85
C ILE A 247 -18.66 4.10 -12.46
N ALA A 248 -18.99 5.36 -12.22
CA ALA A 248 -18.85 5.99 -10.92
C ALA A 248 -20.06 6.90 -10.60
N PRO A 249 -20.45 7.01 -9.32
CA PRO A 249 -21.34 8.07 -8.86
C PRO A 249 -20.79 9.44 -9.27
N THR A 250 -21.63 10.26 -9.89
CA THR A 250 -21.31 11.63 -10.30
C THR A 250 -22.09 12.61 -9.43
N VAL A 251 -21.37 13.53 -8.79
CA VAL A 251 -21.93 14.58 -7.92
C VAL A 251 -21.55 15.94 -8.48
N LEU A 252 -22.53 16.82 -8.68
CA LEU A 252 -22.30 18.20 -9.09
C LEU A 252 -22.16 19.06 -7.84
N THR A 253 -21.08 19.82 -7.71
CA THR A 253 -20.80 20.64 -6.52
C THR A 253 -20.41 22.07 -6.87
N LYS A 254 -20.60 23.01 -5.94
CA LYS A 254 -20.16 24.39 -6.11
C LYS A 254 -18.66 24.53 -5.86
N THR A 255 -18.19 23.93 -4.77
CA THR A 255 -16.77 23.91 -4.38
C THR A 255 -16.46 22.74 -3.45
N LEU A 256 -15.21 22.62 -3.01
CA LEU A 256 -14.77 21.64 -2.02
C LEU A 256 -14.38 22.34 -0.71
N ARG A 257 -14.61 21.67 0.41
CA ARG A 257 -13.97 21.98 1.68
C ARG A 257 -12.64 21.24 1.71
N TRP A 258 -11.57 22.02 1.77
CA TRP A 258 -10.20 21.54 1.89
C TRP A 258 -9.53 22.36 2.99
N GLU A 259 -8.81 21.66 3.86
CA GLU A 259 -7.95 22.29 4.86
C GLU A 259 -6.51 22.11 4.39
N LYS A 260 -5.87 23.22 4.04
CA LYS A 260 -4.49 23.22 3.56
C LYS A 260 -3.61 22.52 4.59
N PRO A 261 -2.91 21.43 4.23
CA PRO A 261 -2.01 20.77 5.15
C PRO A 261 -1.00 21.79 5.70
N PRO A 262 -0.68 21.75 7.01
CA PRO A 262 0.41 22.56 7.53
C PRO A 262 1.69 22.23 6.73
N PRO A 263 2.59 23.20 6.51
CA PRO A 263 3.88 22.94 5.89
C PRO A 263 4.52 21.72 6.57
N PRO A 264 5.13 20.79 5.81
CA PRO A 264 5.82 19.66 6.41
C PRO A 264 6.73 20.20 7.51
N ALA A 265 6.52 19.75 8.74
CA ALA A 265 7.44 20.09 9.82
C ALA A 265 8.84 19.73 9.34
N GLU A 266 9.78 20.67 9.42
CA GLU A 266 11.19 20.38 9.15
C GLU A 266 11.55 19.19 10.03
N LYS A 267 11.68 18.02 9.41
CA LYS A 267 12.20 16.85 10.11
C LYS A 267 13.56 17.28 10.60
N PRO A 268 13.89 17.14 11.90
CA PRO A 268 15.23 17.44 12.36
C PRO A 268 16.15 16.60 11.49
N ALA A 269 16.97 17.27 10.67
CA ALA A 269 17.96 16.59 9.88
C ALA A 269 18.78 15.79 10.89
N ILE A 270 18.66 14.47 10.88
CA ILE A 270 19.63 13.64 11.56
C ILE A 270 20.89 13.94 10.77
N GLU A 271 21.72 14.85 11.31
CA GLU A 271 22.93 15.30 10.64
C GLU A 271 23.69 14.05 10.22
N GLY A 272 24.13 13.98 8.96
CA GLY A 272 24.84 12.80 8.44
C GLY A 272 26.03 12.39 9.34
N ARG A 273 26.55 13.33 10.14
CA ARG A 273 27.51 13.12 11.23
C ARG A 273 27.05 12.13 12.30
N MET A 274 25.79 12.10 12.71
CA MET A 274 25.29 11.14 13.70
C MET A 274 25.20 9.72 13.12
N ILE A 275 24.84 9.59 11.84
CA ILE A 275 24.87 8.30 11.13
C ILE A 275 26.32 7.81 11.00
N LEU A 276 27.23 8.69 10.59
CA LEU A 276 28.66 8.40 10.47
C LEU A 276 29.26 8.03 11.84
N LEU A 277 28.87 8.72 12.91
CA LEU A 277 29.27 8.41 14.27
C LEU A 277 28.76 7.03 14.71
N GLY A 278 27.50 6.69 14.41
CA GLY A 278 26.94 5.37 14.66
C GLY A 278 27.69 4.26 13.94
N ILE A 279 28.05 4.47 12.67
CA ILE A 279 28.87 3.53 11.88
C ILE A 279 30.27 3.38 12.49
N VAL A 280 30.91 4.48 12.88
CA VAL A 280 32.24 4.46 13.51
C VAL A 280 32.22 3.73 14.85
N ILE A 281 31.21 3.98 15.69
CA ILE A 281 31.04 3.28 16.98
C ILE A 281 30.83 1.78 16.75
N ALA A 282 30.00 1.39 15.78
CA ALA A 282 29.79 0.00 15.43
C ALA A 282 31.09 -0.67 14.93
N ALA A 283 31.87 0.02 14.10
CA ALA A 283 33.15 -0.47 13.61
C ALA A 283 34.19 -0.63 14.74
N LEU A 284 34.25 0.33 15.66
CA LEU A 284 35.13 0.27 16.84
C LEU A 284 34.74 -0.89 17.77
N LEU A 285 33.45 -1.08 18.04
CA LEU A 285 32.97 -2.22 18.84
C LEU A 285 33.33 -3.56 18.20
N ALA A 286 33.18 -3.68 16.88
CA ALA A 286 33.58 -4.87 16.13
C ALA A 286 35.10 -5.11 16.21
N MET A 287 35.90 -4.05 16.15
CA MET A 287 37.36 -4.14 16.25
C MET A 287 37.82 -4.54 17.66
N VAL A 288 37.20 -3.99 18.70
CA VAL A 288 37.48 -4.33 20.11
C VAL A 288 37.11 -5.78 20.40
N THR A 289 35.94 -6.24 19.94
CA THR A 289 35.53 -7.65 20.10
C THR A 289 36.47 -8.59 19.35
N ALA A 290 36.86 -8.26 18.12
CA ALA A 290 37.83 -9.06 17.36
C ALA A 290 39.20 -9.14 18.07
N TRP A 291 39.69 -8.02 18.61
CA TRP A 291 40.94 -7.98 19.37
C TRP A 291 40.87 -8.77 20.68
N TYR A 292 39.77 -8.66 21.41
CA TYR A 292 39.55 -9.40 22.65
C TYR A 292 39.55 -10.92 22.41
N VAL A 293 38.83 -11.36 21.37
CA VAL A 293 38.84 -12.77 20.95
C VAL A 293 40.24 -13.21 20.55
N TYR A 294 40.97 -12.41 19.76
CA TYR A 294 42.34 -12.73 19.34
C TYR A 294 43.30 -12.88 20.53
N ARG A 295 43.18 -12.01 21.53
CA ARG A 295 44.00 -12.08 22.76
C ARG A 295 43.71 -13.31 23.60
N GLN A 296 42.45 -13.73 23.69
CA GLN A 296 42.10 -14.95 24.41
C GLN A 296 42.55 -16.23 23.68
N THR A 297 42.80 -16.15 22.37
CA THR A 297 43.26 -17.28 21.56
C THR A 297 44.79 -17.46 21.49
N LYS A 298 45.57 -16.89 22.43
CA LYS A 298 46.99 -17.25 22.52
C LYS A 298 47.10 -18.76 22.79
N PRO A 299 47.77 -19.54 21.92
CA PRO A 299 47.93 -20.97 22.14
C PRO A 299 48.82 -21.16 23.37
N THR A 300 48.29 -21.81 24.41
CA THR A 300 49.11 -22.40 25.46
C THR A 300 50.06 -23.36 24.75
N ALA A 301 51.34 -23.00 24.67
CA ALA A 301 52.36 -23.91 24.16
C ALA A 301 52.36 -25.14 25.06
N ALA A 302 51.95 -26.28 24.50
CA ALA A 302 52.06 -27.55 25.20
C ALA A 302 53.56 -27.78 25.48
N PRO A 303 53.96 -28.11 26.72
CA PRO A 303 55.35 -28.46 27.00
C PRO A 303 55.72 -29.67 26.15
N LEU A 304 56.83 -29.58 25.42
CA LEU A 304 57.36 -30.70 24.64
C LEU A 304 57.66 -31.86 25.60
N PRO A 305 57.23 -33.10 25.32
CA PRO A 305 57.62 -34.24 26.10
C PRO A 305 59.14 -34.42 25.98
N GLU A 306 59.84 -34.26 27.08
CA GLU A 306 61.24 -34.62 27.26
C GLU A 306 61.35 -36.15 27.24
N GLN A 307 61.33 -36.74 26.04
CA GLN A 307 61.76 -38.12 25.82
C GLN A 307 63.16 -38.06 25.19
N SER A 308 64.18 -38.06 26.05
CA SER A 308 65.52 -38.47 25.65
C SER A 308 65.44 -39.94 25.19
N PRO A 309 65.99 -40.29 24.01
CA PRO A 309 65.98 -41.67 23.54
C PRO A 309 66.70 -42.58 24.53
N ASN A 310 66.02 -43.63 24.97
CA ASN A 310 66.60 -44.66 25.82
C ASN A 310 67.47 -45.58 24.95
N PHE A 311 68.80 -45.45 25.07
CA PHE A 311 69.77 -46.24 24.30
C PHE A 311 70.06 -47.62 24.92
N ASP A 312 69.42 -47.97 26.05
CA ASP A 312 69.63 -49.28 26.69
C ASP A 312 69.15 -50.45 25.82
N MET A 313 68.20 -50.22 24.90
CA MET A 313 67.72 -51.25 23.97
C MET A 313 68.74 -51.67 22.89
N LEU A 314 69.81 -50.90 22.65
CA LEU A 314 70.84 -51.28 21.68
C LEU A 314 71.93 -52.18 22.27
N LYS A 315 71.97 -52.36 23.60
CA LYS A 315 72.93 -53.26 24.26
C LYS A 315 72.47 -54.71 24.35
N GLU A 316 71.17 -54.98 24.23
CA GLU A 316 70.62 -56.34 24.36
C GLU A 316 70.51 -57.11 23.03
N MET A 317 70.82 -56.48 21.89
CA MET A 317 70.69 -57.12 20.56
C MET A 317 71.99 -57.68 19.96
N ASP A 318 73.13 -57.65 20.67
CA ASP A 318 74.44 -58.09 20.13
C ASP A 318 75.18 -59.12 21.01
N LEU A 319 74.46 -60.03 21.68
CA LEU A 319 75.04 -61.19 22.35
C LEU A 319 74.16 -62.43 22.13
N GLY A 320 74.26 -62.99 20.93
CA GLY A 320 73.68 -64.29 20.56
C GLY A 320 74.59 -65.02 19.59
N ASN A 321 75.88 -65.06 19.89
CA ASN A 321 76.89 -65.88 19.21
C ASN A 321 77.11 -67.14 20.06
N GLU A 322 76.45 -68.26 19.70
CA GLU A 322 76.82 -69.60 20.15
C GLU A 322 77.14 -70.47 18.92
N THR A 323 78.45 -70.59 18.66
CA THR A 323 79.24 -71.82 18.43
C THR A 323 78.45 -73.11 18.18
N VAL A 324 78.57 -73.80 17.03
CA VAL A 324 79.62 -74.80 16.69
C VAL A 324 79.87 -75.82 17.82
N GLU A 325 79.48 -77.10 17.65
CA GLU A 325 80.40 -78.26 17.38
C GLU A 325 79.76 -79.66 17.63
N ASP A 326 80.13 -80.61 16.77
CA ASP A 326 80.25 -82.09 16.84
C ASP A 326 79.44 -82.97 17.83
N ARG A 327 78.72 -83.95 17.26
CA ARG A 327 78.99 -85.41 17.36
C ARG A 327 78.04 -86.26 16.51
#